data_AF-A0A559ME49-F1
#
_entry.id   AF-A0A559ME49-F1
#
_cell.length_a   1.000
_cell.length_b   1.000
_cell.length_c   1.000
_cell.angle_alpha   90.00
_cell.angle_beta   90.00
_cell.angle_gamma   90.00
#
_symmetry.space_group_name_H-M   'P 1'
#
loop_
_entity.id
_entity.type
_entity.pdbx_description
1 polymer ?
#
loop_
_entity_poly.entity_id
_entity_poly.type
_entity_poly.pdbx_seq_one_letter_code
_entity_poly.pdbx_strand_id
1 'polypeptide(L)'
;MLQHKFVIEWADGQTETRTSTLELFGDPMKYSGMSLSVGVTCGIATQPLLDGHKAFTTPGVIAPYTPAICNPICEKLELEGVKMVEKTL
;
A
#
# COMPACT_ATOMS: atom_id res chain seq x y z
N MET A 1 10.58 4.59 -7.12
CA MET A 1 9.51 4.90 -8.08
C MET A 1 8.65 3.66 -8.28
N LEU A 2 7.34 3.78 -8.12
CA LEU A 2 6.34 2.76 -8.41
C LEU A 2 5.15 3.44 -9.08
N GLN A 3 4.58 2.84 -10.13
CA GLN A 3 3.37 3.36 -10.75
C GLN A 3 2.49 2.21 -11.22
N HIS A 4 1.23 2.23 -10.78
CA HIS A 4 0.16 1.48 -11.42
C HIS A 4 -0.55 2.38 -12.44
N LYS A 5 -0.97 1.78 -13.56
CA LYS A 5 -1.77 2.42 -14.59
C LYS A 5 -2.94 1.51 -14.92
N PHE A 6 -4.15 2.03 -14.76
CA PHE A 6 -5.40 1.34 -14.99
C PHE A 6 -6.11 2.00 -16.18
N VAL A 7 -6.48 1.21 -17.16
CA VAL A 7 -7.43 1.62 -18.22
C VAL A 7 -8.77 1.05 -17.82
N ILE A 8 -9.73 1.92 -17.53
CA ILE A 8 -11.02 1.57 -16.95
C ILE A 8 -12.10 1.82 -18.00
N GLU A 9 -12.88 0.78 -18.28
CA GLU A 9 -14.13 0.88 -19.04
C GLU A 9 -15.29 0.81 -18.05
N TRP A 10 -16.13 1.84 -18.07
CA TRP A 10 -17.30 1.94 -17.21
C TRP A 10 -18.50 1.26 -17.85
N ALA A 11 -19.51 0.94 -17.03
CA ALA A 11 -20.72 0.25 -17.49
C ALA A 11 -21.52 1.04 -18.55
N ASP A 12 -21.34 2.36 -18.63
CA ASP A 12 -21.93 3.24 -19.63
C ASP A 12 -21.10 3.33 -20.94
N GLY A 13 -19.99 2.60 -21.02
CA GLY A 13 -19.08 2.57 -22.17
C GLY A 13 -18.04 3.70 -22.19
N GLN A 14 -18.05 4.60 -21.19
CA GLN A 14 -16.97 5.59 -21.07
C GLN A 14 -15.66 4.91 -20.70
N THR A 15 -14.55 5.39 -21.27
CA THR A 15 -13.21 4.93 -20.92
C THR A 15 -12.42 6.05 -20.27
N GLU A 16 -11.64 5.71 -19.25
CA GLU A 16 -10.67 6.63 -18.66
C GLU A 16 -9.38 5.89 -18.30
N THR A 17 -8.31 6.65 -18.10
CA THR A 17 -7.06 6.12 -17.57
C THR A 17 -6.80 6.70 -16.19
N ARG A 18 -6.59 5.85 -15.18
CA ARG A 18 -6.15 6.28 -13.84
C ARG A 18 -4.73 5.80 -13.57
N THR A 19 -3.94 6.63 -12.91
CA THR A 19 -2.62 6.24 -12.37
C THR A 19 -2.63 6.32 -10.86
N SER A 20 -1.84 5.45 -10.23
CA SER A 20 -1.53 5.47 -8.80
C SER A 20 -0.01 5.43 -8.69
N THR A 21 0.59 6.54 -8.26
CA THR A 21 2.04 6.80 -8.37
C THR A 21 2.66 7.02 -6.99
N LEU A 22 3.77 6.35 -6.72
CA LEU A 22 4.61 6.58 -5.54
C LEU A 22 6.03 6.92 -5.99
N GLU A 23 6.44 8.12 -5.60
CA GLU A 23 7.82 8.56 -5.64
C GLU A 23 8.33 8.66 -4.19
N LEU A 24 9.41 7.95 -3.89
CA LEU A 24 9.95 7.88 -2.54
C LEU A 24 11.46 8.04 -2.60
N PHE A 25 11.95 9.07 -1.92
CA PHE A 25 13.38 9.32 -1.73
C PHE A 25 13.83 8.82 -0.36
N GLY A 26 15.11 8.49 -0.25
CA GLY A 26 15.72 8.26 1.05
C GLY A 26 16.01 9.55 1.79
N ASP A 27 16.01 9.49 3.11
CA ASP A 27 16.48 10.55 4.00
C ASP A 27 17.92 10.20 4.43
N PRO A 28 18.95 10.99 4.07
CA PRO A 28 20.35 10.75 4.44
C PRO A 28 20.60 10.66 5.95
N MET A 29 19.71 11.23 6.77
CA MET A 29 19.81 11.23 8.23
C MET A 29 18.96 10.12 8.88
N LYS A 30 18.18 9.36 8.10
CA LYS A 30 17.30 8.30 8.60
C LYS A 30 17.41 7.04 7.75
N TYR A 31 16.39 6.76 6.93
CA TYR A 31 16.23 5.53 6.18
C TYR A 31 16.26 5.81 4.68
N SER A 32 16.81 4.87 3.92
CA SER A 32 16.64 4.85 2.47
C SER A 32 15.15 4.66 2.12
N GLY A 33 14.72 5.14 0.95
CA GLY A 33 13.35 4.90 0.48
C GLY A 33 13.02 3.41 0.37
N MET A 34 14.02 2.59 -0.01
CA MET A 34 13.87 1.13 -0.05
C MET A 34 13.60 0.55 1.34
N SER A 35 14.43 0.88 2.34
CA SER A 35 14.25 0.36 3.70
C SER A 35 12.94 0.81 4.34
N LEU A 36 12.50 2.04 4.06
CA LEU A 36 11.20 2.54 4.50
C LEU A 36 10.05 1.74 3.86
N SER A 37 10.04 1.64 2.52
CA SER A 37 8.95 0.95 1.80
C SER A 37 8.89 -0.57 2.03
N VAL A 38 9.97 -1.21 2.49
CA VAL A 38 10.04 -2.66 2.70
C VAL A 38 10.00 -3.03 4.17
N GLY A 39 10.98 -2.54 4.94
CA GLY A 39 11.17 -2.95 6.34
C GLY A 39 10.06 -2.42 7.25
N VAL A 40 9.68 -1.14 7.08
CA VAL A 40 8.60 -0.55 7.89
C VAL A 40 7.26 -1.18 7.55
N THR A 41 6.98 -1.47 6.28
CA THR A 41 5.79 -2.24 5.86
C THR A 41 5.69 -3.61 6.55
N CYS A 42 6.82 -4.33 6.67
CA CYS A 42 6.88 -5.60 7.39
C CYS A 42 6.54 -5.43 8.89
N GLY A 43 7.11 -4.42 9.54
CA GLY A 43 6.80 -4.10 10.94
C GLY A 43 5.33 -3.74 11.14
N ILE A 44 4.78 -2.90 10.26
CA ILE A 44 3.37 -2.48 10.27
C ILE A 44 2.42 -3.67 10.14
N ALA A 45 2.73 -4.67 9.32
CA ALA A 45 1.93 -5.89 9.17
C ALA A 45 2.10 -6.87 10.33
N THR A 46 3.27 -6.86 10.98
CA THR A 46 3.57 -7.71 12.15
C THR A 46 2.76 -7.29 13.37
N GLN A 47 2.61 -5.99 13.61
CA GLN A 47 1.87 -5.47 14.78
C GLN A 47 0.42 -5.98 14.87
N PRO A 48 -0.47 -5.82 13.86
CA PRO A 48 -1.85 -6.29 13.92
C PRO A 48 -1.95 -7.81 13.99
N LEU A 49 -0.97 -8.56 13.47
CA LEU A 49 -0.90 -10.01 13.66
C LEU A 49 -0.70 -10.35 15.15
N LEU A 50 0.24 -9.67 15.82
CA LEU A 50 0.51 -9.86 17.25
C LEU A 50 -0.63 -9.35 18.14
N ASP A 51 -1.29 -8.26 17.75
CA ASP A 51 -2.43 -7.67 18.47
C ASP A 51 -3.72 -8.51 18.34
N GLY A 52 -3.69 -9.60 17.56
CA GLY A 52 -4.84 -10.47 17.39
C GLY A 52 -5.91 -9.94 16.43
N HIS A 53 -5.55 -9.05 15.50
CA HIS A 53 -6.50 -8.49 14.54
C HIS A 53 -7.05 -9.61 13.64
N LYS A 54 -8.38 -9.76 13.60
CA LYS A 54 -9.07 -10.89 12.94
C LYS A 54 -8.65 -11.13 11.49
N ALA A 55 -8.42 -10.05 10.72
CA ALA A 55 -7.99 -10.17 9.32
C ALA A 55 -6.56 -10.73 9.15
N PHE A 56 -5.70 -10.64 10.17
CA PHE A 56 -4.30 -11.07 10.14
C PHE A 56 -4.09 -12.43 10.81
N THR A 57 -4.97 -12.82 11.74
CA THR A 57 -4.84 -14.07 12.49
C THR A 57 -5.47 -15.29 11.81
N THR A 58 -5.96 -15.14 10.57
CA THR A 58 -6.48 -16.30 9.82
C THR A 58 -5.33 -17.27 9.54
N PRO A 59 -5.40 -18.53 9.98
CA PRO A 59 -4.31 -19.49 9.76
C PRO A 59 -4.10 -19.77 8.26
N GLY A 60 -2.84 -19.91 7.85
CA GLY A 60 -2.47 -20.28 6.49
C GLY A 60 -1.34 -19.42 5.92
N VAL A 61 -1.07 -19.60 4.63
CA VAL A 61 -0.15 -18.74 3.88
C VAL A 61 -0.97 -17.59 3.30
N ILE A 62 -0.89 -16.43 3.95
CA ILE A 62 -1.74 -15.27 3.64
C ILE A 62 -0.92 -14.18 2.95
N ALA A 63 -1.55 -13.48 2.00
CA ALA A 63 -0.99 -12.34 1.28
C ALA A 63 -1.99 -11.17 1.29
N PRO A 64 -1.54 -9.91 1.13
CA PRO A 64 -2.39 -8.71 1.18
C PRO A 64 -3.17 -8.52 -0.13
N TYR A 65 -4.22 -9.32 -0.32
CA TYR A 65 -5.09 -9.26 -1.51
C TYR A 65 -6.54 -8.86 -1.19
N THR A 66 -6.84 -8.58 0.07
CA THR A 66 -8.20 -8.17 0.49
C THR A 66 -8.15 -6.80 1.16
N PRO A 67 -9.20 -5.96 1.02
CA PRO A 67 -9.27 -4.67 1.71
C PRO A 67 -9.11 -4.78 3.23
N ALA A 68 -9.60 -5.88 3.83
CA ALA A 68 -9.49 -6.13 5.27
C ALA A 68 -8.03 -6.25 5.77
N ILE A 69 -7.10 -6.62 4.90
CA ILE A 69 -5.65 -6.67 5.18
C ILE A 69 -4.96 -5.43 4.63
N CYS A 70 -5.27 -5.04 3.39
CA CYS A 70 -4.58 -3.93 2.72
C CYS A 70 -4.85 -2.58 3.37
N ASN A 71 -6.11 -2.24 3.67
CA ASN A 71 -6.49 -0.93 4.19
C ASN A 71 -5.76 -0.57 5.49
N PRO A 72 -5.74 -1.42 6.55
CA PRO A 72 -5.05 -1.07 7.79
C PRO A 72 -3.53 -0.97 7.62
N ILE A 73 -2.93 -1.66 6.65
CA ILE A 73 -1.50 -1.51 6.33
C ILE A 73 -1.27 -0.16 5.63
N CYS A 74 -2.06 0.15 4.59
CA CYS A 74 -1.95 1.40 3.84
C CYS A 74 -2.15 2.62 4.74
N GLU A 75 -3.18 2.61 5.59
CA GLU A 75 -3.47 3.71 6.54
C GLU A 75 -2.27 4.01 7.46
N LYS A 76 -1.62 2.97 7.99
CA LYS A 76 -0.43 3.13 8.83
C LYS A 76 0.80 3.57 8.02
N LEU A 77 0.96 3.08 6.79
CA LEU A 77 2.04 3.51 5.90
C LEU A 77 1.95 4.99 5.50
N GLU A 78 0.73 5.51 5.33
CA GLU A 78 0.54 6.93 5.05
C GLU A 78 1.08 7.82 6.19
N LEU A 79 0.97 7.38 7.45
CA LEU A 79 1.53 8.09 8.61
C LEU A 79 3.07 8.13 8.58
N GLU A 80 3.69 7.14 7.95
CA GLU A 80 5.15 7.05 7.73
C GLU A 80 5.58 7.78 6.44
N GLY A 81 4.66 8.50 5.78
CA GLY A 81 4.91 9.24 4.54
C GLY A 81 4.97 8.36 3.28
N VAL A 82 4.53 7.10 3.35
CA VAL A 82 4.45 6.19 2.20
C VAL A 82 3.02 6.17 1.68
N LYS A 83 2.75 6.96 0.64
CA LYS A 83 1.41 7.10 0.06
C LYS A 83 1.45 7.12 -1.47
N MET A 84 0.47 6.48 -2.09
CA MET A 84 0.25 6.57 -3.53
C MET A 84 -0.59 7.82 -3.86
N VAL A 85 -0.22 8.55 -4.91
CA VAL A 85 -1.00 9.67 -5.46
C VAL A 85 -1.81 9.18 -6.65
N GLU A 86 -3.13 9.34 -6.57
CA GLU A 86 -4.06 8.95 -7.63
C GLU A 86 -4.37 10.11 -8.58
N LYS A 87 -4.44 9.82 -9.88
CA LYS A 87 -4.78 10.81 -10.92
C LYS A 87 -5.53 10.16 -12.09
N THR A 88 -6.67 10.75 -12.49
CA THR A 88 -7.29 10.48 -13.80
C THR A 88 -6.59 11.30 -14.88
N LEU A 89 -6.24 10.65 -15.99
CA LEU A 89 -5.58 11.23 -17.17
C LEU A 89 -6.58 11.55 -18.28
#